data_AF-A0A7Z7YT18-F1
#
_entry.id   AF-A0A7Z7YT18-F1
#
_cell.length_a   1.000
_cell.length_b   1.000
_cell.length_c   1.000
_cell.angle_alpha   90.00
_cell.angle_beta   90.00
_cell.angle_gamma   90.00
#
_symmetry.space_group_name_H-M   'P 1'
#
loop_
_entity.id
_entity.type
_entity.pdbx_description
1 polymer ?
#
loop_
_entity_poly.entity_id
_entity_poly.type
_entity_poly.pdbx_seq_one_letter_code
_entity_poly.pdbx_strand_id
1 'polypeptide(L)'
;YDTWSNMFKALVHEVFKVYGVLFIDAQYEPLRKLERPILKDMLRKHNDINKAFHQKQRETENNKLSKMIVTDTNVHLFLHQDNMRQLLTEENGIYKLSKSEVTYREDELLDLIEQNPAQFSNNVVTRPVMEEWLFNTVAFIGGPSEIK
;
A
#
# COMPACT_ATOMS: atom_id res chain seq x y z
N TYR A 1 23.78 6.20 10.72
CA TYR A 1 22.41 6.04 10.21
C TYR A 1 22.25 4.60 9.80
N ASP A 2 21.22 3.92 10.29
CA ASP A 2 21.07 2.47 10.12
C ASP A 2 20.28 2.08 8.87
N THR A 3 19.58 3.04 8.25
CA THR A 3 18.82 2.86 7.00
C THR A 3 18.90 4.10 6.11
N TRP A 4 18.64 3.93 4.81
CA TRP A 4 18.51 5.03 3.85
C TRP A 4 17.44 6.04 4.28
N SER A 5 16.30 5.56 4.77
CA SER A 5 15.22 6.40 5.29
C SER A 5 15.68 7.26 6.47
N ASN A 6 16.47 6.71 7.40
CA ASN A 6 16.99 7.46 8.54
C ASN A 6 17.97 8.56 8.11
N MET A 7 18.84 8.26 7.15
CA MET A 7 19.76 9.26 6.60
C MET A 7 19.01 10.38 5.86
N PHE A 8 18.03 10.02 5.03
CA PHE A 8 17.22 11.00 4.29
C PHE A 8 16.43 11.90 5.24
N LYS A 9 15.75 11.34 6.26
CA LYS A 9 15.04 12.13 7.28
C LYS A 9 15.96 13.13 7.96
N ALA A 10 17.17 12.73 8.34
CA ALA A 10 18.10 13.63 9.01
C ALA A 10 18.55 14.77 8.09
N LEU A 11 18.85 14.48 6.82
CA LEU A 11 19.21 15.51 5.84
C LEU A 11 18.06 16.51 5.62
N VAL A 12 16.84 16.03 5.42
CA VAL A 12 15.67 16.91 5.20
C VAL A 12 15.30 17.66 6.48
N HIS A 13 15.41 17.01 7.65
CA HIS A 13 15.21 17.66 8.94
C HIS A 13 16.16 18.84 9.12
N GLU A 14 17.46 18.68 8.82
CA GLU A 14 18.41 19.79 8.95
C GLU A 14 18.04 21.01 8.10
N VAL A 15 17.49 20.78 6.90
CA VAL A 15 17.05 21.87 6.01
C VAL A 15 15.73 22.51 6.46
N PHE A 16 14.78 21.74 6.98
CA PHE A 16 13.40 22.20 7.18
C PHE A 16 12.90 22.22 8.63
N LYS A 17 13.74 21.88 9.62
CA LYS A 17 13.34 21.82 11.05
C LYS A 17 12.71 23.10 11.58
N VAL A 18 13.10 24.27 11.05
CA VAL A 18 12.52 25.57 11.44
C VAL A 18 11.04 25.71 11.12
N TYR A 19 10.53 24.92 10.17
CA TYR A 19 9.12 24.91 9.77
C TYR A 19 8.29 23.85 10.51
N GLY A 20 8.92 23.03 11.37
CA GLY A 20 8.21 22.01 12.14
C GLY A 20 7.67 20.85 11.30
N VAL A 21 8.33 20.51 10.18
CA VAL A 21 7.91 19.40 9.30
C VAL A 21 7.95 18.07 10.06
N LEU A 22 6.84 17.34 10.01
CA LEU A 22 6.74 15.98 10.55
C LEU A 22 7.03 14.97 9.45
N PHE A 23 7.89 13.99 9.76
CA PHE A 23 8.20 12.89 8.84
C PHE A 23 7.50 11.63 9.29
N ILE A 24 6.70 11.04 8.40
CA ILE A 24 6.10 9.73 8.62
C ILE A 24 6.79 8.73 7.72
N ASP A 25 7.24 7.62 8.31
CA ASP A 25 7.80 6.50 7.58
C ASP A 25 6.73 5.41 7.46
N ALA A 26 6.37 5.07 6.22
CA ALA A 26 5.40 4.02 5.95
C ALA A 26 5.86 2.62 6.41
N GLN A 27 7.14 2.44 6.75
CA GLN A 27 7.68 1.21 7.33
C GLN A 27 7.80 1.27 8.85
N TYR A 28 7.37 2.35 9.50
CA TYR A 28 7.40 2.46 10.95
C TYR A 28 6.45 1.43 11.59
N GLU A 29 7.00 0.44 12.30
CA GLU A 29 6.20 -0.66 12.85
C GLU A 29 5.04 -0.21 13.75
N PRO A 30 5.18 0.82 14.63
CA PRO A 30 4.05 1.31 15.40
C PRO A 30 2.93 1.88 14.53
N LEU A 31 3.24 2.50 13.38
CA LEU A 31 2.22 2.95 12.42
C LEU A 31 1.50 1.74 11.83
N ARG A 32 2.24 0.70 11.41
CA ARG A 32 1.67 -0.54 10.86
C ARG A 32 0.67 -1.21 11.82
N LYS A 33 0.92 -1.13 13.13
CA LYS A 33 -0.03 -1.63 14.15
C LYS A 33 -1.36 -0.86 14.16
N LEU A 34 -1.35 0.43 13.83
CA LEU A 34 -2.56 1.24 13.68
C LEU A 34 -3.30 0.90 12.37
N GLU A 35 -2.57 0.54 11.32
CA GLU A 35 -3.12 0.19 10.00
C GLU A 35 -3.90 -1.16 9.98
N ARG A 36 -3.81 -1.98 11.03
CA ARG A 36 -4.45 -3.31 11.10
C ARG A 36 -5.91 -3.34 10.64
N PRO A 37 -6.81 -2.47 11.13
CA PRO A 37 -8.22 -2.55 10.77
C PRO A 37 -8.44 -2.33 9.28
N ILE A 38 -7.80 -1.32 8.70
CA ILE A 38 -7.96 -0.99 7.30
C ILE A 38 -7.24 -2.01 6.39
N LEU A 39 -6.12 -2.60 6.81
CA LEU A 39 -5.50 -3.72 6.08
C LEU A 39 -6.44 -4.94 5.99
N LYS A 40 -7.12 -5.29 7.09
CA LYS A 40 -8.11 -6.38 7.09
C LYS A 40 -9.29 -6.07 6.18
N ASP A 41 -9.77 -4.83 6.22
CA ASP A 41 -10.86 -4.38 5.35
C ASP A 41 -10.47 -4.38 3.87
N MET A 42 -9.25 -3.92 3.55
CA MET A 42 -8.71 -3.96 2.20
C MET A 42 -8.57 -5.39 1.69
N LEU A 43 -8.08 -6.31 2.52
CA LEU A 43 -7.98 -7.72 2.18
C LEU A 43 -9.36 -8.31 1.88
N ARG A 44 -10.35 -8.12 2.75
CA ARG A 44 -11.71 -8.64 2.55
C ARG A 44 -12.43 -8.04 1.34
N LYS A 45 -12.21 -6.75 1.08
CA LYS A 45 -12.88 -5.99 0.01
C LYS A 45 -12.04 -5.93 -1.27
N HIS A 46 -11.01 -6.76 -1.39
CA HIS A 46 -10.04 -6.63 -2.46
C HIS A 46 -10.67 -6.72 -3.86
N ASN A 47 -11.68 -7.58 -4.04
CA ASN A 47 -12.44 -7.70 -5.28
C ASN A 47 -13.20 -6.41 -5.64
N ASP A 48 -13.79 -5.74 -4.66
CA ASP A 48 -14.49 -4.47 -4.89
C ASP A 48 -13.50 -3.35 -5.26
N ILE A 49 -12.36 -3.30 -4.57
CA ILE A 49 -11.27 -2.35 -4.86
C ILE A 49 -10.77 -2.58 -6.29
N ASN A 50 -10.48 -3.83 -6.65
CA ASN A 50 -10.00 -4.18 -7.98
C ASN A 50 -11.01 -3.86 -9.08
N LYS A 51 -12.30 -4.15 -8.83
CA LYS A 51 -13.38 -3.80 -9.76
C LYS A 51 -13.49 -2.29 -9.95
N ALA A 52 -13.45 -1.50 -8.88
CA ALA A 52 -13.50 -0.05 -8.93
C ALA A 52 -12.28 0.54 -9.66
N PHE A 53 -11.09 0.02 -9.38
CA PHE A 53 -9.85 0.39 -10.06
C PHE A 53 -9.95 0.15 -11.57
N HIS A 54 -10.31 -1.06 -12.00
CA HIS A 54 -10.43 -1.37 -13.42
C HIS A 54 -11.57 -0.62 -14.12
N GLN A 55 -12.67 -0.34 -13.41
CA GLN A 55 -13.73 0.52 -13.94
C GLN A 55 -13.18 1.91 -14.24
N LYS A 56 -12.46 2.53 -13.28
CA LYS A 56 -11.86 3.85 -13.49
C LYS A 56 -10.84 3.85 -14.62
N GLN A 57 -10.00 2.81 -14.71
CA GLN A 57 -9.05 2.66 -15.81
C GLN A 57 -9.74 2.64 -17.19
N ARG A 58 -10.87 1.93 -17.32
CA ARG A 58 -11.66 1.92 -18.57
C ARG A 58 -12.27 3.29 -18.88
N GLU A 59 -12.78 3.99 -17.86
CA GLU A 59 -13.29 5.36 -18.03
C GLU A 59 -12.19 6.31 -18.52
N THR A 60 -10.98 6.22 -17.96
CA THR A 60 -9.82 7.01 -18.39
C THR A 60 -9.48 6.76 -19.86
N GLU A 61 -9.43 5.50 -20.29
CA GLU A 61 -9.18 5.14 -21.69
C GLU A 61 -10.29 5.65 -22.64
N ASN A 62 -11.55 5.55 -22.23
CA ASN A 62 -12.68 6.08 -23.01
C ASN A 62 -12.60 7.60 -23.19
N ASN A 63 -11.97 8.30 -22.24
CA ASN A 63 -11.67 9.73 -22.35
C ASN A 63 -10.37 10.03 -23.14
N LYS A 64 -9.79 9.02 -23.82
CA LYS A 64 -8.55 9.11 -24.60
C LYS A 64 -7.33 9.51 -23.77
N LEU A 65 -7.36 9.20 -22.48
CA LEU A 65 -6.22 9.33 -21.58
C LEU A 65 -5.55 7.96 -21.39
N SER A 66 -4.22 7.98 -21.24
CA SER A 66 -3.42 6.76 -21.04
C SER A 66 -3.55 6.23 -19.62
N LYS A 67 -3.67 4.91 -19.46
CA LYS A 67 -3.49 4.24 -18.16
C LYS A 67 -2.10 4.54 -17.59
N MET A 68 -2.03 4.98 -16.34
CA MET A 68 -0.74 5.20 -15.65
C MET A 68 -0.34 4.05 -14.72
N ILE A 69 -1.33 3.30 -14.23
CA ILE A 69 -1.09 2.21 -13.29
C ILE A 69 -1.38 0.90 -14.01
N VAL A 70 -0.35 0.05 -14.07
CA VAL A 70 -0.47 -1.35 -14.48
C VAL A 70 -0.19 -2.21 -13.26
N THR A 71 -1.08 -3.16 -12.97
CA THR A 71 -0.93 -4.06 -11.84
C THR A 71 -1.55 -5.41 -12.18
N ASP A 72 -0.83 -6.48 -11.86
CA ASP A 72 -1.22 -7.86 -12.19
C ASP A 72 -1.87 -8.58 -10.99
N THR A 73 -2.32 -7.81 -10.00
CA THR A 73 -3.00 -8.32 -8.80
C THR A 73 -4.42 -7.80 -8.72
N ASN A 74 -5.29 -8.64 -8.16
CA ASN A 74 -6.63 -8.29 -7.68
C ASN A 74 -6.69 -8.02 -6.16
N VAL A 75 -5.59 -8.18 -5.42
CA VAL A 75 -5.53 -7.98 -3.95
C VAL A 75 -5.01 -6.60 -3.57
N HIS A 76 -4.11 -6.04 -4.41
CA HIS A 76 -3.49 -4.72 -4.20
C HIS A 76 -2.74 -4.55 -2.87
N LEU A 77 -2.27 -5.64 -2.28
CA LEU A 77 -1.39 -5.64 -1.11
C LEU A 77 -0.12 -6.43 -1.41
N PHE A 78 0.96 -6.10 -0.69
CA PHE A 78 2.20 -6.84 -0.65
C PHE A 78 2.38 -7.51 0.69
N LEU A 79 3.01 -8.69 0.69
CA LEU A 79 3.53 -9.36 1.87
C LEU A 79 5.07 -9.39 1.83
N HIS A 80 5.69 -9.06 2.95
CA HIS A 80 7.13 -9.09 3.17
C HIS A 80 7.49 -10.40 3.88
N GLN A 81 8.12 -11.31 3.15
CA GLN A 81 8.56 -12.61 3.65
C GLN A 81 9.95 -12.93 3.08
N ASP A 82 10.84 -13.50 3.89
CA ASP A 82 12.21 -13.88 3.50
C ASP A 82 13.00 -12.71 2.89
N ASN A 83 12.86 -11.52 3.49
CA ASN A 83 13.45 -10.25 3.01
C ASN A 83 12.99 -9.84 1.60
N MET A 84 11.92 -10.45 1.08
CA MET A 84 11.33 -10.12 -0.21
C MET A 84 9.96 -9.47 -0.03
N ARG A 85 9.75 -8.37 -0.75
CA ARG A 85 8.44 -7.78 -0.98
C ARG A 85 7.78 -8.48 -2.16
N GLN A 86 6.68 -9.18 -1.89
CA GLN A 86 5.97 -10.02 -2.86
C GLN A 86 4.52 -9.56 -3.00
N LEU A 87 4.01 -9.51 -4.23
CA LEU A 87 2.65 -9.10 -4.51
C LEU A 87 1.71 -10.26 -4.19
N LEU A 88 0.63 -9.99 -3.47
CA LEU A 88 -0.43 -10.98 -3.26
C LEU A 88 -1.35 -10.98 -4.47
N THR A 89 -1.74 -12.15 -4.96
CA THR A 89 -2.82 -12.32 -5.96
C THR A 89 -3.74 -13.42 -5.47
N GLU A 90 -5.04 -13.28 -5.66
CA GLU A 90 -6.03 -14.27 -5.25
C GLU A 90 -6.62 -14.97 -6.48
N GLU A 91 -6.76 -16.28 -6.38
CA GLU A 91 -7.43 -17.12 -7.38
C GLU A 91 -8.17 -18.28 -6.69
N ASN A 92 -9.48 -18.36 -6.87
CA ASN A 92 -10.35 -19.42 -6.35
C ASN A 92 -10.26 -19.62 -4.82
N GLY A 93 -10.17 -18.52 -4.06
CA GLY A 93 -10.04 -18.50 -2.60
C GLY A 93 -8.63 -18.77 -2.08
N ILE A 94 -7.63 -18.86 -2.98
CA ILE A 94 -6.23 -19.07 -2.63
C ILE A 94 -5.42 -17.83 -3.00
N TYR A 95 -4.74 -17.28 -2.00
CA TYR A 95 -3.81 -16.17 -2.15
C TYR A 95 -2.40 -16.71 -2.41
N LYS A 96 -1.74 -16.18 -3.43
CA LYS A 96 -0.41 -16.58 -3.88
C LYS A 96 0.55 -15.40 -3.83
N LEU A 97 1.81 -15.66 -3.51
CA LEU A 97 2.87 -14.67 -3.59
C LEU A 97 3.55 -14.68 -4.95
N SER A 98 3.90 -13.50 -5.48
CA SER A 98 4.42 -13.38 -6.84
C SER A 98 5.84 -13.93 -7.08
N LYS A 99 6.58 -14.29 -6.02
CA LYS A 99 7.98 -14.75 -6.13
C LYS A 99 8.26 -16.06 -5.38
N SER A 100 7.22 -16.75 -4.91
CA SER A 100 7.35 -18.03 -4.20
C SER A 100 6.10 -18.88 -4.38
N GLU A 101 6.24 -20.19 -4.12
CA GLU A 101 5.13 -21.15 -4.16
C GLU A 101 4.27 -21.13 -2.89
N VAL A 102 4.48 -20.14 -2.01
CA VAL A 102 3.73 -20.01 -0.76
C VAL A 102 2.32 -19.54 -1.08
N THR A 103 1.36 -20.23 -0.49
CA THR A 103 -0.06 -19.91 -0.61
C THR A 103 -0.70 -19.74 0.75
N TYR A 104 -1.78 -18.97 0.77
CA TYR A 104 -2.56 -18.69 1.96
C TYR A 104 -4.06 -18.76 1.64
N ARG A 105 -4.85 -19.07 2.65
CA ARG A 105 -6.28 -18.78 2.70
C ARG A 105 -6.50 -17.39 3.31
N GLU A 106 -7.70 -16.85 3.14
CA GLU A 106 -8.04 -15.52 3.66
C GLU A 106 -7.89 -15.43 5.19
N ASP A 107 -8.34 -16.45 5.91
CA ASP A 107 -8.26 -16.53 7.37
C ASP A 107 -6.80 -16.50 7.86
N GLU A 108 -5.90 -17.20 7.18
CA GLU A 108 -4.47 -17.20 7.48
C GLU A 108 -3.85 -15.81 7.30
N LEU A 109 -4.23 -15.08 6.25
CA LEU A 109 -3.77 -13.71 6.03
C LEU A 109 -4.36 -12.73 7.04
N LEU A 110 -5.63 -12.89 7.41
CA LEU A 110 -6.27 -12.05 8.44
C LEU A 110 -5.60 -12.23 9.81
N ASP A 111 -5.22 -13.46 10.16
CA ASP A 111 -4.46 -13.76 11.37
C ASP A 111 -3.05 -13.19 11.29
N LEU A 112 -2.40 -13.28 10.12
CA LEU A 112 -1.09 -12.68 9.91
C LEU A 112 -1.11 -11.15 10.01
N ILE A 113 -2.17 -10.49 9.52
CA ILE A 113 -2.35 -9.04 9.71
C ILE A 113 -2.55 -8.71 11.19
N GLU A 114 -3.29 -9.51 11.94
CA GLU A 114 -3.50 -9.28 13.38
C GLU A 114 -2.19 -9.34 14.17
N GLN A 115 -1.41 -10.38 13.90
CA GLN A 115 -0.19 -10.69 14.63
C GLN A 115 1.00 -9.84 14.17
N ASN A 116 1.17 -9.70 12.85
CA ASN A 116 2.36 -9.14 12.21
C ASN A 116 2.01 -8.15 11.08
N PRO A 117 1.27 -7.05 11.35
CA PRO A 117 0.85 -6.11 10.32
C PRO A 117 2.01 -5.41 9.60
N ALA A 118 3.18 -5.34 10.23
CA ALA A 118 4.38 -4.76 9.63
C ALA A 118 4.90 -5.54 8.41
N GLN A 119 4.47 -6.79 8.22
CA GLN A 119 4.79 -7.56 7.02
C GLN A 119 3.97 -7.12 5.81
N PHE A 120 2.85 -6.43 6.01
CA PHE A 120 1.98 -6.01 4.92
C PHE A 120 2.30 -4.59 4.47
N SER A 121 2.23 -4.34 3.16
CA SER A 121 2.30 -2.98 2.63
C SER A 121 1.39 -2.75 1.43
N ASN A 122 0.92 -1.51 1.29
CA ASN A 122 0.08 -1.09 0.19
C ASN A 122 0.83 -1.04 -1.14
N ASN A 123 0.13 -1.27 -2.25
CA ASN A 123 0.63 -0.91 -3.57
C ASN A 123 0.19 0.53 -3.94
N VAL A 124 0.43 0.93 -5.19
CA VAL A 124 0.04 2.26 -5.68
C VAL A 124 -1.48 2.51 -5.69
N VAL A 125 -2.31 1.46 -5.72
CA VAL A 125 -3.78 1.55 -5.70
C VAL A 125 -4.31 1.78 -4.29
N THR A 126 -3.80 1.03 -3.31
CA THR A 126 -4.27 1.06 -1.92
C THR A 126 -3.55 2.09 -1.05
N ARG A 127 -2.36 2.56 -1.44
CA ARG A 127 -1.59 3.55 -0.66
C ARG A 127 -2.38 4.86 -0.45
N PRO A 128 -3.02 5.48 -1.45
CA PRO A 128 -3.80 6.70 -1.22
C PRO A 128 -4.98 6.48 -0.26
N VAL A 129 -5.59 5.28 -0.30
CA VAL A 129 -6.69 4.92 0.62
C VAL A 129 -6.19 4.78 2.06
N MET A 130 -5.01 4.19 2.25
CA MET A 130 -4.37 4.11 3.57
C MET A 130 -4.01 5.50 4.11
N GLU A 131 -3.43 6.36 3.27
CA GLU A 131 -3.07 7.72 3.65
C GLU A 131 -4.31 8.52 4.09
N GLU A 132 -5.41 8.45 3.32
CA GLU A 132 -6.67 9.11 3.66
C GLU A 132 -7.34 8.53 4.91
N TRP A 133 -7.14 7.24 5.20
CA TRP A 133 -7.65 6.62 6.41
C TRP A 133 -6.84 7.03 7.66
N LEU A 134 -5.51 7.19 7.52
CA LEU A 134 -4.61 7.52 8.62
C LEU A 134 -4.67 9.00 9.02
N PHE A 135 -4.87 9.89 8.04
CA PHE A 135 -4.72 11.33 8.23
C PHE A 135 -6.01 12.08 7.95
N ASN A 136 -6.25 13.14 8.72
CA ASN A 136 -7.22 14.17 8.36
C ASN A 136 -6.60 15.06 7.27
N THR A 137 -6.59 14.56 6.04
CA THR A 137 -5.89 15.18 4.91
C THR A 137 -6.65 16.41 4.41
N VAL A 138 -6.09 17.60 4.59
CA VAL A 138 -6.64 18.84 4.00
C VAL A 138 -6.35 18.92 2.50
N ALA A 139 -5.13 18.53 2.11
CA ALA A 139 -4.70 18.51 0.73
C ALA A 139 -3.62 17.46 0.51
N PHE A 140 -3.65 16.81 -0.64
CA PHE A 140 -2.59 15.93 -1.13
C PHE A 140 -1.76 16.68 -2.20
N ILE A 141 -0.44 16.66 -2.05
CA ILE A 141 0.49 17.27 -3.00
C ILE A 141 1.06 16.17 -3.91
N GLY A 142 0.39 15.95 -5.05
CA GLY A 142 0.78 14.92 -6.02
C GLY A 142 1.68 15.43 -7.13
N GLY A 143 2.60 14.57 -7.61
CA GLY A 143 3.37 14.85 -8.83
C GLY A 143 2.53 14.70 -10.11
N PRO A 144 3.08 15.03 -11.29
CA PRO A 144 2.38 14.88 -12.58
C PRO A 144 1.86 13.47 -12.86
N SER A 145 2.52 12.45 -12.34
CA SER A 145 2.13 11.04 -12.45
C SER A 145 1.08 10.60 -11.42
N GLU A 146 0.80 11.41 -10.40
CA GLU A 146 -0.19 11.10 -9.35
C GLU A 146 -1.51 11.86 -9.54
N ILE A 147 -1.53 12.90 -10.39
CA ILE A 147 -2.71 13.75 -10.64
C ILE A 147 -3.53 13.29 -11.86
N LYS A 148 -2.92 12.59 -12.81
CA LYS A 148 -3.50 12.27 -14.12
C LYS A 148 -4.52 11.14 -14.11
#